data_AF-A0A6N8H591-F1
#
_entry.id   AF-A0A6N8H591-F1
#
_cell.length_a   1.000
_cell.length_b   1.000
_cell.length_c   1.000
_cell.angle_alpha   90.00
_cell.angle_beta   90.00
_cell.angle_gamma   90.00
#
_symmetry.space_group_name_H-M   'P 1'
#
loop_
_entity.id
_entity.type
_entity.pdbx_description
1 polymer ?
#
loop_
_entity_poly.entity_id
_entity_poly.type
_entity_poly.pdbx_seq_one_letter_code
_entity_poly.pdbx_strand_id
1 'polypeptide(L)'
;MGCFCMPKGYRKYNGTQKVEIIKRIHRENLSFKGASREYGISDRTLRDWERIYWEEGEEALLTERRGRACVASGTQKGRKPKLNKQVEEDLIAENQRLRMEIDYLKNECLGAGRGTPKQKAQVVQELRQKYPLKALLQLAGLPRSTFYYYLHQSQNPAKYQMVKEQIVIIFNENKNDTDTAESQRTA
;
A
#
# COMPACT_ATOMS: atom_id res chain seq x y z
N MET A 1 16.80 19.88 57.25
CA MET A 1 16.62 18.42 57.03
C MET A 1 17.01 18.10 55.60
N GLY A 2 18.17 17.48 55.39
CA GLY A 2 18.60 17.04 54.06
C GLY A 2 17.95 15.71 53.69
N CYS A 3 17.25 15.66 52.56
CA CYS A 3 16.71 14.41 52.04
C CYS A 3 17.86 13.54 51.52
N PHE A 4 18.08 12.39 52.16
CA PHE A 4 18.97 11.35 51.66
C PHE A 4 18.39 10.72 50.39
N CYS A 5 19.04 10.99 49.27
CA CYS A 5 18.78 10.32 47.98
C CYS A 5 19.30 8.88 48.08
N MET A 6 18.44 7.87 48.17
CA MET A 6 18.90 6.48 48.09
C MET A 6 19.51 6.17 46.70
N PRO A 7 20.61 5.40 46.62
CA PRO A 7 21.16 4.96 45.34
C PRO A 7 20.19 3.99 44.67
N LYS A 8 19.78 4.34 43.45
CA LYS A 8 18.85 3.53 42.63
C LYS A 8 19.49 2.19 42.30
N GLY A 9 18.69 1.13 42.39
CA GLY A 9 19.10 -0.26 42.14
C GLY A 9 19.90 -0.47 40.85
N TYR A 10 20.83 -1.41 40.92
CA TYR A 10 21.81 -1.73 39.89
C TYR A 10 21.17 -1.96 38.51
N ARG A 11 21.77 -1.39 37.46
CA ARG A 11 21.32 -1.55 36.07
C ARG A 11 21.71 -2.95 35.58
N LYS A 12 20.74 -3.77 35.17
CA LYS A 12 21.01 -5.13 34.64
C LYS A 12 21.31 -5.15 33.12
N TYR A 13 20.78 -4.20 32.35
CA TYR A 13 20.90 -4.19 30.87
C TYR A 13 21.04 -2.79 30.26
N ASN A 14 22.09 -2.60 29.44
CA ASN A 14 22.34 -1.42 28.62
C ASN A 14 21.56 -1.43 27.30
N GLY A 15 21.46 -0.29 26.62
CA GLY A 15 20.66 -0.17 25.39
C GLY A 15 21.05 -1.17 24.29
N THR A 16 22.35 -1.39 24.09
CA THR A 16 22.87 -2.37 23.13
C THR A 16 22.46 -3.80 23.47
N GLN A 17 22.55 -4.18 24.76
CA GLN A 17 22.13 -5.50 25.25
C GLN A 17 20.64 -5.73 25.06
N LYS A 18 19.80 -4.69 25.20
CA LYS A 18 18.35 -4.80 24.94
C LYS A 18 18.07 -5.09 23.47
N VAL A 19 18.74 -4.39 22.56
CA VAL A 19 18.58 -4.59 21.11
C VAL A 19 19.01 -6.01 20.73
N GLU A 20 20.14 -6.47 21.25
CA GLU A 20 20.65 -7.82 21.00
C GLU A 20 19.66 -8.90 21.47
N ILE A 21 19.12 -8.76 22.68
CA ILE A 21 18.12 -9.70 23.22
C ILE A 21 16.86 -9.74 22.33
N ILE A 22 16.35 -8.59 21.90
CA ILE A 22 15.15 -8.52 21.04
C ILE A 22 15.43 -9.10 19.65
N LYS A 23 16.57 -8.77 19.03
CA LYS A 23 16.98 -9.36 17.76
C LYS A 23 17.13 -10.88 17.85
N ARG A 24 17.68 -11.38 18.96
CA ARG A 24 17.83 -12.82 19.18
C ARG A 24 16.49 -13.52 19.35
N ILE A 25 15.55 -12.90 20.09
CA ILE A 25 14.17 -13.40 20.22
C ILE A 25 13.53 -13.57 18.84
N HIS A 26 13.67 -12.60 17.94
CA HIS A 26 13.12 -12.68 16.58
C HIS A 26 13.86 -13.66 15.68
N ARG A 27 15.19 -13.71 15.75
CA ARG A 27 16.01 -14.61 14.94
C ARG A 27 15.75 -16.09 15.27
N GLU A 28 15.64 -16.39 16.56
CA GLU A 28 15.48 -17.75 17.09
C GLU A 28 13.99 -18.09 17.33
N ASN A 29 13.06 -17.18 17.04
CA ASN A 29 11.62 -17.30 17.33
C ASN A 29 11.34 -17.73 18.79
N LEU A 30 12.11 -17.19 19.74
CA LEU A 30 11.95 -17.51 21.15
C LEU A 30 10.63 -16.96 21.67
N SER A 31 9.92 -17.74 22.48
CA SER A 31 8.80 -17.19 23.25
C SER A 31 9.31 -16.21 24.30
N PHE A 32 8.55 -15.14 24.57
CA PHE A 32 8.88 -14.20 25.65
C PHE A 32 9.01 -14.88 27.01
N LYS A 33 8.25 -15.96 27.26
CA LYS A 33 8.41 -16.81 28.45
C LYS A 33 9.77 -17.52 28.48
N GLY A 34 10.22 -18.03 27.34
CA GLY A 34 11.54 -18.65 27.20
C GLY A 34 12.67 -17.65 27.42
N ALA A 35 12.63 -16.51 26.73
CA ALA A 35 13.59 -15.43 26.90
C ALA A 35 13.57 -14.84 28.32
N SER A 36 12.40 -14.79 28.95
CA SER A 36 12.24 -14.35 30.35
C SER A 36 13.04 -15.23 31.31
N ARG A 37 13.04 -16.56 31.09
CA ARG A 37 13.83 -17.52 31.86
C ARG A 37 15.32 -17.39 31.58
N GLU A 38 15.71 -17.24 30.31
CA GLU A 38 17.12 -17.16 29.90
C GLU A 38 17.82 -15.90 30.42
N TYR A 39 17.19 -14.73 30.26
CA TYR A 39 17.79 -13.45 30.64
C TYR A 39 17.35 -12.97 32.03
N GLY A 40 16.43 -13.68 32.69
CA GLY A 40 15.85 -13.24 33.96
C GLY A 40 15.24 -11.84 33.86
N ILE A 41 14.50 -11.59 32.77
CA ILE A 41 13.79 -10.34 32.48
C ILE A 41 12.29 -10.66 32.50
N SER A 42 11.44 -9.78 33.04
CA SER A 42 10.01 -10.05 33.01
C SER A 42 9.46 -10.09 31.59
N ASP A 43 8.54 -11.02 31.32
CA ASP A 43 7.83 -11.16 30.04
C ASP A 43 7.22 -9.82 29.57
N ARG A 44 6.63 -9.06 30.50
CA ARG A 44 6.07 -7.73 30.24
C ARG A 44 7.14 -6.75 29.73
N THR A 45 8.33 -6.75 30.35
CA THR A 45 9.43 -5.87 29.94
C THR A 45 9.94 -6.22 28.54
N LEU A 46 9.99 -7.50 28.18
CA LEU A 46 10.38 -7.93 26.84
C LEU A 46 9.37 -7.47 25.78
N ARG A 47 8.06 -7.61 26.04
CA ARG A 47 7.02 -7.08 25.14
C ARG A 47 7.06 -5.56 25.02
N ASP A 48 7.34 -4.86 26.12
CA ASP A 48 7.50 -3.40 26.09
C ASP A 48 8.71 -2.99 25.23
N TRP A 49 9.82 -3.73 25.29
CA TRP A 49 10.99 -3.48 24.44
C TRP A 49 10.73 -3.84 22.99
N GLU A 50 10.03 -4.94 22.73
CA GLU A 50 9.62 -5.34 21.39
C GLU A 50 8.71 -4.29 20.75
N ARG A 51 7.71 -3.78 21.47
CA ARG A 51 6.86 -2.69 20.97
C ARG A 51 7.69 -1.47 20.58
N ILE A 52 8.65 -1.05 21.43
CA ILE A 52 9.52 0.09 21.13
C ILE A 52 10.38 -0.19 19.89
N TYR A 53 10.89 -1.42 19.75
CA TYR A 53 11.67 -1.84 18.58
C TYR A 53 10.89 -1.71 17.28
N TRP A 54 9.63 -2.15 17.25
CA TRP A 54 8.78 -2.07 16.04
C TRP A 54 8.26 -0.65 15.76
N GLU A 55 7.84 0.10 16.77
CA GLU A 55 7.23 1.42 16.58
C GLU A 55 8.27 2.53 16.37
N GLU A 56 9.43 2.42 17.01
CA GLU A 56 10.41 3.50 17.07
C GLU A 56 11.80 3.12 16.55
N GLY A 57 12.07 1.83 16.32
CA GLY A 57 13.34 1.32 15.83
C GLY A 57 14.36 0.99 16.92
N GLU A 58 15.50 0.45 16.49
CA GLU A 58 16.61 0.03 17.36
C GLU A 58 17.19 1.18 18.20
N GLU A 59 17.32 2.36 17.60
CA GLU A 59 17.86 3.57 18.23
C GLU A 59 17.05 3.99 19.46
N ALA A 60 15.75 3.68 19.48
CA ALA A 60 14.88 3.98 20.60
C ALA A 60 15.18 3.12 21.84
N LEU A 61 15.68 1.89 21.65
CA LEU A 61 16.15 1.03 22.75
C LEU A 61 17.56 1.39 23.22
N LEU A 62 18.38 1.97 22.34
CA LEU A 62 19.68 2.54 22.67
C LEU A 62 19.55 3.82 23.52
N THR A 63 18.51 4.60 23.27
CA THR A 63 18.27 5.89 23.94
C THR A 63 17.79 5.71 25.39
N GLU A 64 18.49 6.32 26.35
CA GLU A 64 18.13 6.26 27.77
C GLU A 64 16.96 7.20 28.13
N ARG A 65 15.75 6.66 28.29
CA ARG A 65 14.54 7.44 28.70
C ARG A 65 14.23 7.40 30.21
N ARG A 66 15.14 6.91 31.07
CA ARG A 66 14.91 6.82 32.53
C ARG A 66 15.26 8.13 33.22
N GLY A 67 14.30 8.71 33.94
CA GLY A 67 14.50 9.96 34.69
C GLY A 67 13.25 10.84 34.67
N ARG A 68 13.32 12.01 35.32
CA ARG A 68 12.36 13.08 35.05
C ARG A 68 12.71 13.70 33.71
N ALA A 69 11.70 14.14 32.96
CA ALA A 69 11.94 14.93 31.76
C ALA A 69 12.75 16.17 32.17
N CYS A 70 13.82 16.46 31.44
CA CYS A 70 14.70 17.59 31.72
C CYS A 70 15.13 18.18 30.38
N VAL A 71 14.86 19.48 30.21
CA VAL A 71 15.21 20.24 29.00
C VAL A 71 16.73 20.29 28.82
N ALA A 72 17.49 20.38 29.92
CA ALA A 72 18.94 20.45 29.90
C ALA A 72 19.63 19.13 29.46
N SER A 73 18.99 17.97 29.65
CA SER A 73 19.53 16.67 29.22
C SER A 73 18.90 16.17 27.91
N GLY A 74 18.06 16.99 27.25
CA GLY A 74 17.32 16.60 26.04
C GLY A 74 16.33 15.46 26.24
N THR A 75 16.07 15.04 27.49
CA THR A 75 15.24 13.87 27.79
C THR A 75 13.77 14.26 27.75
N GLN A 76 13.12 14.04 26.61
CA GLN A 76 11.66 14.17 26.49
C GLN A 76 10.98 12.86 26.91
N LYS A 77 9.95 12.96 27.77
CA LYS A 77 9.11 11.83 28.17
C LYS A 77 7.68 12.05 27.68
N GLY A 78 7.15 11.09 26.94
CA GLY A 78 5.79 11.15 26.40
C GLY A 78 5.71 10.43 25.05
N ARG A 79 4.48 10.29 24.54
CA ARG A 79 4.25 9.90 23.13
C ARG A 79 4.95 10.93 22.25
N LYS A 80 5.60 10.48 21.16
CA LYS A 80 6.15 11.39 20.16
C LYS A 80 5.07 12.45 19.82
N PRO A 81 5.44 13.74 19.71
CA PRO A 81 4.47 14.74 19.29
C PRO A 81 3.82 14.25 18.00
N LYS A 82 2.49 14.37 17.91
CA LYS A 82 1.79 14.11 16.64
C LYS A 82 2.46 14.95 15.57
N LEU A 83 2.54 14.42 14.36
CA LEU A 83 3.08 15.20 13.25
C LEU A 83 2.24 16.48 13.13
N ASN A 84 2.85 17.55 12.63
CA ASN A 84 2.09 18.76 12.36
C ASN A 84 0.91 18.38 11.46
N LYS A 85 -0.31 18.82 11.80
CA LYS A 85 -1.53 18.49 11.04
C LYS A 85 -1.36 18.74 9.55
N GLN A 86 -0.68 19.83 9.18
CA GLN A 86 -0.39 20.14 7.78
C GLN A 86 0.46 19.06 7.11
N VAL A 87 1.50 18.58 7.80
CA VAL A 87 2.38 17.52 7.29
C VAL A 87 1.63 16.20 7.17
N GLU A 88 0.73 15.90 8.11
CA GLU A 88 -0.12 14.69 8.02
C GLU A 88 -1.06 14.76 6.81
N GLU A 89 -1.70 15.90 6.58
CA GLU A 89 -2.58 16.14 5.43
C GLU A 89 -1.82 16.03 4.10
N ASP A 90 -0.63 16.65 4.01
CA ASP A 90 0.23 16.58 2.83
C ASP A 90 0.67 15.13 2.54
N LEU A 91 1.03 14.37 3.58
CA LEU A 91 1.39 12.96 3.45
C LEU A 91 0.21 12.09 3.01
N ILE A 92 -1.00 12.37 3.51
CA ILE A 92 -2.21 11.66 3.09
C ILE A 92 -2.50 11.95 1.61
N ALA A 93 -2.39 13.22 1.19
CA ALA A 93 -2.60 13.63 -0.20
C ALA A 93 -1.59 12.95 -1.13
N GLU A 94 -0.31 12.92 -0.76
CA GLU A 94 0.72 12.26 -1.54
C GLU A 94 0.52 10.73 -1.56
N ASN A 95 0.10 10.11 -0.46
CA ASN A 95 -0.20 8.68 -0.46
C ASN A 95 -1.38 8.34 -1.38
N GLN A 96 -2.41 9.18 -1.41
CA GLN A 96 -3.53 9.03 -2.35
C GLN A 96 -3.07 9.17 -3.80
N ARG A 97 -2.18 10.14 -4.08
CA ARG A 97 -1.57 10.31 -5.40
C ARG A 97 -0.75 9.07 -5.80
N LEU A 98 0.11 8.58 -4.92
CA LEU A 98 0.94 7.40 -5.18
C LEU A 98 0.10 6.14 -5.41
N ARG A 99 -0.99 5.95 -4.65
CA ARG A 99 -1.94 4.85 -4.88
C ARG A 99 -2.60 4.95 -6.25
N MET A 100 -3.01 6.15 -6.64
CA MET A 100 -3.56 6.41 -7.97
C MET A 100 -2.55 6.09 -9.07
N GLU A 101 -1.29 6.50 -8.90
CA GLU A 101 -0.20 6.22 -9.84
C GLU A 101 0.06 4.72 -9.98
N ILE A 102 0.14 4.00 -8.87
CA ILE A 102 0.31 2.55 -8.87
C ILE A 102 -0.86 1.85 -9.55
N ASP A 103 -2.11 2.23 -9.24
CA ASP A 103 -3.30 1.63 -9.86
C ASP A 103 -3.34 1.92 -11.37
N TYR A 104 -2.96 3.14 -11.77
CA TYR A 104 -2.83 3.48 -13.18
C TYR A 104 -1.75 2.65 -13.87
N LEU A 105 -0.55 2.53 -13.29
CA LEU A 105 0.53 1.73 -13.86
C LEU A 105 0.23 0.22 -13.88
N LYS A 106 -0.57 -0.28 -12.94
CA LYS A 106 -1.04 -1.67 -12.95
C LYS A 106 -2.05 -1.94 -14.07
N ASN A 107 -2.91 -0.98 -14.37
CA ASN A 107 -3.92 -1.10 -15.43
C ASN A 107 -3.38 -0.72 -16.82
N GLU A 108 -2.34 0.11 -16.89
CA GLU A 108 -1.62 0.40 -18.12
C GLU A 108 -0.75 -0.82 -18.46
N CYS A 109 -1.34 -1.84 -19.07
CA CYS A 109 -0.70 -3.11 -19.47
C CYS A 109 0.47 -2.98 -20.48
N LEU A 110 1.00 -1.78 -20.71
CA LEU A 110 2.03 -1.49 -21.71
C LEU A 110 3.28 -0.95 -21.02
N GLY A 111 4.19 -1.88 -20.70
CA GLY A 111 5.56 -1.54 -20.34
C GLY A 111 6.12 -0.49 -21.31
N ALA A 112 6.69 0.57 -20.74
CA ALA A 112 7.34 1.69 -21.41
C ALA A 112 6.46 2.87 -21.89
N GLY A 113 5.27 3.12 -21.30
CA GLY A 113 4.61 4.43 -21.37
C GLY A 113 4.11 4.86 -22.76
N ARG A 114 3.94 3.90 -23.68
CA ARG A 114 3.46 4.11 -25.06
C ARG A 114 2.03 3.61 -25.25
N GLY A 115 1.15 3.83 -24.27
CA GLY A 115 -0.28 3.62 -24.46
C GLY A 115 -0.83 4.56 -25.52
N THR A 116 -1.59 4.04 -26.48
CA THR A 116 -2.33 4.89 -27.43
C THR A 116 -3.29 5.80 -26.67
N PRO A 117 -3.64 6.99 -27.19
CA PRO A 117 -4.59 7.89 -26.54
C PRO A 117 -5.94 7.22 -26.20
N LYS A 118 -6.36 6.24 -27.03
CA LYS A 118 -7.54 5.42 -26.78
C LYS A 118 -7.39 4.51 -25.56
N GLN A 119 -6.27 3.80 -25.44
CA GLN A 119 -5.98 2.94 -24.28
C GLN A 119 -5.88 3.75 -23.00
N LYS A 120 -5.22 4.91 -23.05
CA LYS A 120 -5.16 5.83 -21.92
C LYS A 120 -6.55 6.30 -21.49
N ALA A 121 -7.41 6.66 -22.46
CA ALA A 121 -8.79 7.04 -22.16
C ALA A 121 -9.59 5.90 -21.53
N GLN A 122 -9.37 4.65 -21.96
CA GLN A 122 -9.99 3.45 -21.39
C GLN A 122 -9.60 3.28 -19.91
N VAL A 123 -8.30 3.31 -19.60
CA VAL A 123 -7.79 3.17 -18.23
C VAL A 123 -8.29 4.32 -17.34
N VAL A 124 -8.29 5.56 -17.85
CA VAL A 124 -8.85 6.72 -17.14
C VAL A 124 -10.33 6.53 -16.87
N GLN A 125 -11.10 6.00 -17.82
CA GLN A 125 -12.53 5.75 -17.66
C GLN A 125 -12.82 4.71 -16.56
N GLU A 126 -12.01 3.66 -16.47
CA GLU A 126 -12.12 2.63 -15.43
C GLU A 126 -11.76 3.18 -14.04
N LEU A 127 -10.66 3.93 -13.95
CA LEU A 127 -10.17 4.48 -12.68
C LEU A 127 -10.95 5.69 -12.18
N ARG A 128 -11.78 6.31 -13.03
CA ARG A 128 -12.62 7.47 -12.69
C ARG A 128 -13.58 7.20 -11.53
N GLN A 129 -13.94 5.94 -11.26
CA GLN A 129 -14.80 5.58 -10.13
C GLN A 129 -14.11 5.73 -8.78
N LYS A 130 -12.77 5.63 -8.75
CA LYS A 130 -11.97 5.65 -7.51
C LYS A 130 -11.22 6.96 -7.30
N TYR A 131 -10.85 7.64 -8.38
CA TYR A 131 -9.94 8.79 -8.35
C TYR A 131 -10.50 9.98 -9.14
N PRO A 132 -10.14 11.23 -8.76
CA PRO A 132 -10.62 12.42 -9.45
C PRO A 132 -10.09 12.49 -10.89
N LEU A 133 -11.00 12.73 -11.85
CA LEU A 133 -10.69 12.77 -13.29
C LEU A 133 -9.54 13.73 -13.63
N LYS A 134 -9.46 14.89 -12.98
CA LYS A 134 -8.41 15.89 -13.25
C LYS A 134 -7.01 15.32 -12.99
N ALA A 135 -6.84 14.60 -11.89
CA ALA A 135 -5.56 14.01 -11.52
C ALA A 135 -5.20 12.84 -12.46
N LEU A 136 -6.18 12.00 -12.80
CA LEU A 136 -5.99 10.91 -13.77
C LEU A 136 -5.54 11.41 -15.15
N LEU A 137 -6.11 12.52 -15.64
CA LEU A 137 -5.74 13.12 -16.92
C LEU A 137 -4.32 13.70 -16.89
N GLN A 138 -3.93 14.33 -15.78
CA GLN A 138 -2.56 14.83 -15.58
C GLN A 138 -1.56 13.68 -15.58
N LEU A 139 -1.88 12.60 -14.88
CA LEU A 139 -1.02 11.42 -14.78
C LEU A 139 -0.87 10.69 -16.13
N ALA A 140 -1.97 10.55 -16.87
CA ALA A 140 -1.95 9.95 -18.21
C ALA A 140 -1.29 10.83 -19.30
N GLY A 141 -1.08 12.13 -19.01
CA GLY A 141 -0.67 13.12 -20.00
C GLY A 141 -1.71 13.31 -21.12
N LEU A 142 -2.99 13.17 -20.80
CA LEU A 142 -4.09 13.17 -21.78
C LEU A 142 -4.92 14.46 -21.67
N PRO A 143 -5.06 15.25 -22.76
CA PRO A 143 -5.95 16.41 -22.75
C PRO A 143 -7.40 16.01 -22.48
N ARG A 144 -8.12 16.85 -21.74
CA ARG A 144 -9.53 16.62 -21.38
C ARG A 144 -10.42 16.41 -22.61
N SER A 145 -10.21 17.20 -23.67
CA SER A 145 -10.93 17.06 -24.94
C SER A 145 -10.70 15.69 -25.58
N THR A 146 -9.45 15.20 -25.58
CA THR A 146 -9.09 13.88 -26.13
C THR A 146 -9.75 12.75 -25.36
N PHE A 147 -9.83 12.85 -24.03
CA PHE A 147 -10.57 11.89 -23.21
C PHE A 147 -12.05 11.83 -23.61
N TYR A 148 -12.74 12.97 -23.69
CA TYR A 148 -14.15 13.00 -24.06
C TYR A 148 -14.39 12.56 -25.51
N TYR A 149 -13.46 12.86 -26.44
CA TYR A 149 -13.51 12.35 -27.80
C TYR A 149 -13.60 10.82 -27.83
N TYR A 150 -12.71 10.13 -27.11
CA TYR A 150 -12.74 8.66 -27.06
C TYR A 150 -13.93 8.11 -26.26
N LEU A 151 -14.39 8.81 -25.22
CA LEU A 151 -15.58 8.43 -24.46
C LEU A 151 -16.84 8.46 -25.34
N HIS A 152 -17.01 9.51 -26.14
CA HIS A 152 -18.13 9.61 -27.08
C HIS A 152 -18.00 8.58 -28.21
N GLN A 153 -16.78 8.33 -28.68
CA GLN A 153 -16.54 7.31 -29.69
C GLN A 153 -16.85 5.89 -29.19
N SER A 154 -16.56 5.56 -27.92
CA SER A 154 -16.86 4.24 -27.37
C SER A 154 -18.35 3.99 -27.14
N GLN A 155 -19.15 5.06 -26.99
CA GLN A 155 -20.60 4.97 -26.82
C GLN A 155 -21.34 4.80 -28.16
N ASN A 156 -20.71 5.18 -29.27
CA ASN A 156 -21.30 5.03 -30.58
C ASN A 156 -21.06 3.62 -31.12
N PRO A 157 -22.11 2.93 -31.62
CA PRO A 157 -21.91 1.68 -32.35
C PRO A 157 -20.96 1.92 -33.52
N ALA A 158 -20.10 0.95 -33.82
CA ALA A 158 -19.20 1.05 -34.97
C ALA A 158 -20.01 1.33 -36.24
N LYS A 159 -19.48 2.17 -37.15
CA LYS A 159 -20.17 2.62 -38.38
C LYS A 159 -20.88 1.51 -39.19
N TYR A 160 -20.39 0.27 -39.07
CA TYR A 160 -20.93 -0.91 -39.75
C TYR A 160 -21.31 -2.04 -38.78
N GLN A 161 -21.66 -1.71 -37.54
CA GLN A 161 -21.95 -2.70 -36.49
C GLN A 161 -23.11 -3.60 -36.89
N MET A 162 -24.23 -3.01 -37.29
CA MET A 162 -25.43 -3.76 -37.74
C MET A 162 -25.15 -4.63 -38.97
N VAL A 163 -24.36 -4.14 -39.93
CA VAL A 163 -24.00 -4.89 -41.14
C VAL A 163 -23.13 -6.09 -40.78
N LYS A 164 -22.16 -5.92 -39.88
CA LYS A 164 -21.32 -7.02 -39.39
C LYS A 164 -22.13 -8.06 -38.63
N GLU A 165 -23.06 -7.63 -37.78
CA GLU A 165 -23.96 -8.53 -37.06
C GLU A 165 -24.82 -9.34 -38.03
N GLN A 166 -25.38 -8.70 -39.06
CA GLN A 166 -26.14 -9.39 -40.11
C GLN A 166 -25.29 -10.41 -40.88
N ILE A 167 -24.04 -10.08 -41.23
CA ILE A 167 -23.14 -11.02 -41.90
C ILE A 167 -22.87 -12.25 -41.01
N VAL A 168 -22.70 -12.06 -39.70
CA VAL A 168 -22.48 -13.15 -38.75
C VAL A 168 -23.72 -14.02 -38.60
N ILE A 169 -24.91 -13.41 -38.51
CA ILE A 169 -26.19 -14.12 -38.45
C ILE A 169 -26.36 -15.01 -39.69
N ILE A 170 -26.24 -14.43 -40.89
CA ILE A 170 -26.36 -15.15 -42.16
C ILE A 170 -25.33 -16.28 -42.26
N PHE A 171 -24.09 -16.04 -41.82
CA PHE A 171 -23.05 -17.06 -41.85
C PHE A 171 -23.38 -18.26 -40.94
N ASN A 172 -23.87 -18.01 -39.72
CA ASN A 172 -24.20 -19.06 -38.76
C ASN A 172 -25.44 -19.85 -39.17
N GLU A 173 -26.46 -19.20 -39.73
CA GLU A 173 -27.65 -19.86 -40.29
C GLU A 173 -27.26 -20.87 -41.37
N ASN A 174 -26.47 -20.44 -42.36
CA ASN A 174 -26.00 -21.32 -43.43
C ASN A 174 -25.11 -22.47 -42.93
N LYS A 175 -24.36 -22.27 -41.84
CA LYS A 175 -23.52 -23.32 -41.25
C LYS A 175 -24.35 -24.41 -40.55
N ASN A 176 -25.44 -24.04 -39.90
CA ASN A 176 -26.33 -25.01 -39.25
C ASN A 176 -27.13 -25.84 -40.26
N ASP A 177 -27.43 -25.27 -41.42
CA ASP A 177 -28.12 -25.97 -42.52
C ASP A 177 -27.24 -27.03 -43.17
N THR A 178 -25.92 -26.81 -43.27
CA THR A 178 -24.98 -27.83 -43.78
C THR A 178 -24.82 -29.01 -42.83
N ASP A 179 -24.77 -28.76 -41.52
CA ASP A 179 -24.64 -29.82 -40.51
C ASP A 179 -25.93 -30.66 -40.37
N THR A 180 -27.10 -30.04 -40.63
CA THR A 180 -28.42 -30.72 -40.63
C THR A 180 -28.63 -31.57 -41.89
N ALA A 181 -28.16 -31.10 -43.05
CA ALA A 181 -28.24 -31.83 -44.31
C ALA A 181 -27.30 -33.05 -44.37
N GLU A 182 -26.15 -33.01 -43.69
CA GLU A 182 -25.25 -34.15 -43.58
C GLU A 182 -25.78 -35.23 -42.62
N SER A 183 -26.42 -34.85 -41.51
CA SER A 183 -27.01 -35.80 -40.55
C SER A 183 -28.21 -36.60 -41.12
N GLN A 184 -28.93 -36.06 -42.12
CA GLN A 184 -30.03 -36.75 -42.80
C GLN A 184 -29.58 -37.63 -43.98
N ARG A 185 -28.34 -37.46 -44.47
CA ARG A 185 -27.77 -38.28 -45.56
C ARG A 185 -27.06 -39.55 -45.07
N THR A 186 -26.78 -39.64 -43.76
CA THR A 186 -26.10 -40.78 -43.12
C THR A 186 -27.02 -41.72 -42.35
N ALA A 187 -28.34 -41.57 -42.48
CA ALA A 187 -29.36 -42.49 -41.95
C ALA A 187 -30.05 -43.23 -43.11
#